data_AF-A0A920VEF1-F1
#
_entry.id   AF-A0A920VEF1-F1
#
_cell.length_a   1.000
_cell.length_b   1.000
_cell.length_c   1.000
_cell.angle_alpha   90.00
_cell.angle_beta   90.00
_cell.angle_gamma   90.00
#
_symmetry.space_group_name_H-M   'P 1'
#
loop_
_entity.id
_entity.type
_entity.pdbx_description
1 polymer ?
#
loop_
_entity_poly.entity_id
_entity_poly.type
_entity_poly.pdbx_seq_one_letter_code
_entity_poly.pdbx_strand_id
1 'polypeptide(L)'
;MTVGGGSRGSMPGNQFAVADAAMAIEAGRAFLLQEARSITAKSISGQDFVPEDAVRMEMAGLVARENAQKAVDRLFSVRGAHGLFETGMFERYYRDVRMGTLHAVTAPDLVREEVGKHIFGIPLDVQPRWA
;
A
#
# COMPACT_ATOMS: atom_id res chain seq x y z
N MET A 1 4.17 -15.03 28.23
CA MET A 1 5.56 -14.90 28.72
C MET A 1 6.13 -13.57 28.26
N THR A 2 6.51 -12.72 29.19
CA THR A 2 7.30 -11.50 28.96
C THR A 2 8.74 -11.81 29.32
N VAL A 3 9.68 -11.56 28.41
CA VAL A 3 11.10 -11.56 28.76
C VAL A 3 11.38 -10.22 29.44
N GLY A 4 11.69 -10.22 30.74
CA GLY A 4 12.04 -8.99 31.47
C GLY A 4 10.92 -8.27 32.25
N GLY A 5 9.80 -8.94 32.56
CA GLY A 5 8.80 -8.43 33.53
C GLY A 5 7.89 -7.28 33.06
N GLY A 6 8.28 -6.49 32.06
CA GLY A 6 7.46 -5.45 31.44
C GLY A 6 6.43 -5.99 30.44
N SER A 7 5.41 -5.19 30.13
CA SER A 7 4.45 -5.54 29.07
C SER A 7 5.13 -5.62 27.69
N ARG A 8 4.56 -6.33 26.72
CA ARG A 8 5.09 -6.30 25.34
C ARG A 8 5.15 -4.88 24.76
N GLY A 9 4.26 -3.98 25.18
CA GLY A 9 4.25 -2.60 24.73
C GLY A 9 5.42 -1.76 25.26
N SER A 10 6.08 -2.17 26.35
CA SER A 10 7.25 -1.44 26.88
C SER A 10 8.57 -1.84 26.20
N MET A 11 8.55 -2.81 25.28
CA MET A 11 9.75 -3.23 24.54
C MET A 11 9.98 -2.28 23.36
N PRO A 12 11.12 -1.57 23.27
CA PRO A 12 11.38 -0.61 22.19
C PRO A 12 11.22 -1.19 20.79
N GLY A 13 11.68 -2.44 20.57
CA GLY A 13 11.51 -3.11 19.27
C GLY A 13 10.06 -3.26 18.82
N ASN A 14 9.13 -3.46 19.76
CA ASN A 14 7.70 -3.52 19.44
C ASN A 14 7.13 -2.12 19.15
N GLN A 15 7.60 -1.10 19.86
CA GLN A 15 7.22 0.28 19.60
C GLN A 15 7.69 0.74 18.22
N PHE A 16 8.93 0.41 17.84
CA PHE A 16 9.47 0.71 16.51
C PHE A 16 8.65 0.03 15.43
N ALA A 17 8.33 -1.25 15.60
CA ALA A 17 7.52 -1.99 14.64
C ALA A 17 6.12 -1.39 14.44
N VAL A 18 5.47 -0.97 15.52
CA VAL A 18 4.16 -0.28 15.43
C VAL A 18 4.29 1.09 14.78
N ALA A 19 5.35 1.85 15.11
CA ALA A 19 5.61 3.16 14.52
C ALA A 19 5.88 3.06 13.00
N ASP A 20 6.74 2.14 12.57
CA ASP A 20 7.04 1.88 11.16
C ASP A 20 5.76 1.55 10.37
N ALA A 21 4.92 0.66 10.94
CA ALA A 21 3.65 0.28 10.34
C ALA A 21 2.67 1.45 10.23
N ALA A 22 2.55 2.26 11.29
CA ALA A 22 1.69 3.45 11.29
C ALA A 22 2.16 4.48 10.25
N MET A 23 3.46 4.78 10.20
CA MET A 23 4.02 5.71 9.22
C MET A 23 3.80 5.25 7.78
N ALA A 24 3.97 3.95 7.50
CA ALA A 24 3.72 3.40 6.16
C ALA A 24 2.24 3.56 5.75
N ILE A 25 1.31 3.24 6.65
CA ILE A 25 -0.14 3.40 6.41
C ILE A 25 -0.49 4.88 6.18
N GLU A 26 -0.01 5.78 7.05
CA GLU A 26 -0.29 7.21 6.91
C GLU A 26 0.29 7.80 5.62
N ALA A 27 1.51 7.42 5.24
CA ALA A 27 2.12 7.85 3.98
C ALA A 27 1.31 7.39 2.75
N GLY A 28 0.90 6.12 2.73
CA GLY A 28 0.07 5.57 1.65
C GLY A 28 -1.30 6.24 1.58
N ARG A 29 -1.94 6.44 2.74
CA ARG A 29 -3.24 7.11 2.86
C ARG A 29 -3.18 8.57 2.41
N ALA A 30 -2.15 9.30 2.83
CA ALA A 30 -1.95 10.70 2.47
C ALA A 30 -1.84 10.85 0.95
N PHE A 31 -1.00 10.04 0.30
CA PHE A 31 -0.82 10.11 -1.15
C PHE A 31 -2.09 9.71 -1.91
N LEU A 32 -2.75 8.61 -1.52
CA LEU A 32 -4.00 8.18 -2.15
C LEU A 32 -5.10 9.24 -2.06
N LEU A 33 -5.28 9.84 -0.87
CA LEU A 33 -6.28 10.90 -0.69
C LEU A 33 -5.90 12.19 -1.41
N GLN A 34 -4.61 12.51 -1.54
CA GLN A 34 -4.14 13.65 -2.32
C GLN A 34 -4.58 13.52 -3.78
N GLU A 35 -4.28 12.39 -4.44
CA GLU A 35 -4.63 12.20 -5.85
C GLU A 35 -6.15 12.07 -6.07
N ALA A 36 -6.87 11.42 -5.15
CA ALA A 36 -8.33 11.35 -5.19
C ALA A 36 -8.98 12.75 -5.10
N ARG A 37 -8.46 13.61 -4.21
CA ARG A 37 -8.92 15.00 -4.08
C ARG A 37 -8.57 15.83 -5.31
N SER A 38 -7.39 15.62 -5.90
CA SER A 38 -6.97 16.30 -7.13
C SER A 38 -7.95 16.04 -8.27
N ILE A 39 -8.27 14.77 -8.54
CA ILE A 39 -9.24 14.37 -9.59
C ILE A 39 -10.64 14.94 -9.28
N THR A 40 -11.06 14.91 -8.02
CA THR A 40 -12.35 15.47 -7.60
C THR A 40 -12.42 16.98 -7.85
N ALA A 41 -11.37 17.73 -7.51
CA ALA A 41 -11.30 19.17 -7.74
C ALA A 41 -11.32 19.50 -9.23
N LYS A 42 -10.60 18.71 -10.04
CA LYS A 42 -10.60 18.83 -11.51
C LYS A 42 -12.01 18.68 -12.08
N SER A 43 -12.73 17.64 -11.65
CA SER A 43 -14.13 17.42 -12.03
C SER A 43 -15.05 18.58 -11.63
N ILE A 44 -14.94 19.09 -10.40
CA ILE A 44 -15.74 20.22 -9.91
C ILE A 44 -15.49 21.50 -10.74
N SER A 45 -14.25 21.71 -11.19
CA SER A 45 -13.86 22.86 -12.00
C SER A 45 -14.17 22.73 -13.50
N GLY A 46 -14.76 21.61 -13.93
CA GLY A 46 -15.09 21.36 -15.33
C GLY A 46 -13.88 21.11 -16.23
N GLN A 47 -12.74 20.73 -15.65
CA GLN A 47 -11.54 20.36 -16.41
C GLN A 47 -11.60 18.89 -16.86
N ASP A 48 -11.06 18.61 -18.04
CA ASP A 48 -11.04 17.27 -18.61
C ASP A 48 -10.13 16.30 -17.85
N PHE A 49 -10.53 15.04 -17.76
CA PHE A 49 -9.66 13.97 -17.31
C PHE A 49 -8.60 13.68 -18.36
N VAL A 50 -7.32 13.68 -17.97
CA VAL A 50 -6.18 13.46 -18.87
C VAL A 50 -5.39 12.21 -18.43
N PRO A 51 -4.58 11.60 -19.32
CA PRO A 51 -3.84 10.38 -19.00
C PRO A 51 -2.96 10.45 -17.72
N GLU A 52 -2.40 11.63 -17.42
CA GLU A 52 -1.64 11.85 -16.19
C GLU A 52 -2.47 11.59 -14.92
N ASP A 53 -3.76 11.97 -14.91
CA ASP A 53 -4.63 11.77 -13.75
C ASP A 53 -4.76 10.27 -13.40
N ALA A 54 -4.90 9.42 -14.42
CA ALA A 54 -4.95 7.97 -14.25
C ALA A 54 -3.64 7.40 -13.71
N VAL A 55 -2.50 7.81 -14.31
CA VAL A 55 -1.18 7.33 -13.90
C VAL A 55 -0.86 7.73 -12.46
N ARG A 56 -1.21 8.96 -12.07
CA ARG A 56 -1.04 9.44 -10.69
C ARG A 56 -1.88 8.64 -9.69
N MET A 57 -3.12 8.31 -10.05
CA MET A 57 -3.98 7.45 -9.23
C MET A 57 -3.42 6.04 -9.08
N GLU A 58 -2.95 5.43 -10.18
CA GLU A 58 -2.32 4.10 -10.14
C GLU A 58 -1.05 4.10 -9.28
N MET A 59 -0.21 5.13 -9.42
CA MET A 59 0.99 5.33 -8.60
C MET A 59 0.63 5.39 -7.11
N ALA A 60 -0.34 6.23 -6.74
CA ALA A 60 -0.77 6.36 -5.34
C ALA A 60 -1.41 5.08 -4.80
N GLY A 61 -2.21 4.41 -5.63
CA GLY A 61 -2.82 3.12 -5.33
C GLY A 61 -1.78 2.04 -5.06
N LEU A 62 -0.74 1.92 -5.89
CA LEU A 62 0.33 0.95 -5.68
C LEU A 62 1.11 1.24 -4.40
N VAL A 63 1.52 2.49 -4.18
CA VAL A 63 2.23 2.90 -2.96
C VAL A 63 1.42 2.56 -1.71
N ALA A 64 0.12 2.83 -1.71
CA ALA A 64 -0.75 2.51 -0.57
C ALA A 64 -0.81 1.01 -0.28
N ARG A 65 -0.94 0.18 -1.33
CA ARG A 65 -1.04 -1.29 -1.19
C ARG A 65 0.27 -1.91 -0.72
N GLU A 66 1.40 -1.50 -1.28
CA GLU A 66 2.71 -2.00 -0.84
C GLU A 66 3.05 -1.56 0.58
N ASN A 67 2.70 -0.33 0.95
CA ASN A 67 2.86 0.14 2.33
C ASN A 67 1.97 -0.63 3.30
N ALA A 68 0.73 -0.95 2.92
CA ALA A 68 -0.16 -1.77 3.74
C ALA A 68 0.41 -3.18 3.97
N GLN A 69 1.01 -3.80 2.95
CA GLN A 69 1.70 -5.09 3.12
C GLN A 69 2.91 -4.98 4.05
N LYS A 70 3.77 -3.98 3.85
CA LYS A 70 4.93 -3.73 4.74
C LYS A 70 4.50 -3.53 6.19
N ALA A 71 3.43 -2.76 6.42
CA ALA A 71 2.89 -2.49 7.74
C ALA A 71 2.41 -3.78 8.42
N VAL A 72 1.65 -4.60 7.71
CA VAL A 72 1.14 -5.87 8.23
C VAL A 72 2.26 -6.87 8.52
N ASP A 73 3.27 -6.96 7.65
CA ASP A 73 4.46 -7.80 7.89
C ASP A 73 5.21 -7.38 9.15
N ARG A 74 5.35 -6.06 9.35
CA ARG A 74 5.99 -5.50 10.53
C ARG A 74 5.20 -5.81 11.80
N LEU A 75 3.87 -5.68 11.76
CA LEU A 75 2.99 -6.04 12.88
C LEU A 75 2.97 -7.55 13.17
N PHE A 76 3.12 -8.39 12.13
CA PHE A 76 3.23 -9.84 12.30
C PHE A 76 4.46 -10.21 13.14
N SER A 77 5.58 -9.51 12.95
CA SER A 77 6.79 -9.73 13.76
C SER A 77 6.58 -9.46 15.26
N VAL A 78 5.67 -8.55 15.62
CA VAL A 78 5.29 -8.26 17.02
C VAL A 78 4.29 -9.28 17.57
N ARG A 79 3.33 -9.68 16.74
CA ARG A 79 2.29 -10.65 17.11
C ARG A 79 2.89 -12.06 17.32
N GLY A 80 3.85 -12.44 16.48
CA GLY A 80 4.50 -13.74 16.45
C GLY A 80 3.54 -14.87 16.01
N ALA A 81 3.89 -16.13 16.30
CA ALA A 81 3.11 -17.30 15.88
C ALA A 81 1.63 -17.27 16.30
N HIS A 82 1.28 -16.53 17.36
CA HIS A 82 -0.11 -16.33 17.77
C HIS A 82 -0.95 -15.52 16.75
N GLY A 83 -0.30 -14.88 15.78
CA GLY A 83 -0.95 -14.20 14.66
C GLY A 83 -1.54 -15.15 13.62
N LEU A 84 -1.24 -16.46 13.69
CA LEU A 84 -1.80 -17.48 12.80
C LEU A 84 -3.13 -18.05 13.29
N PHE A 85 -3.49 -17.83 14.56
CA PHE A 85 -4.75 -18.36 15.09
C PHE A 85 -5.94 -17.51 14.64
N GLU A 86 -6.99 -18.19 14.18
CA GLU A 86 -8.29 -17.61 13.75
C GLU A 86 -9.18 -17.16 14.93
N THR A 87 -8.63 -17.12 16.15
CA THR A 87 -9.35 -16.66 17.34
C THR A 87 -9.57 -15.14 17.36
N GLY A 88 -8.92 -14.39 16.46
CA GLY A 88 -9.11 -12.96 16.27
C GLY A 88 -9.02 -12.56 14.80
N MET A 89 -9.05 -11.25 14.53
CA MET A 89 -9.12 -10.73 13.17
C MET A 89 -7.75 -10.56 12.48
N PHE A 90 -6.66 -10.82 13.21
CA PHE A 90 -5.31 -10.50 12.72
C PHE A 90 -4.90 -11.35 11.52
N GLU A 91 -5.12 -12.66 11.58
CA GLU A 91 -4.82 -13.56 10.47
C GLU A 91 -5.60 -13.18 9.21
N ARG A 92 -6.87 -12.78 9.39
CA ARG A 92 -7.74 -12.36 8.29
C ARG A 92 -7.21 -11.10 7.62
N TYR A 93 -6.89 -10.06 8.40
CA TYR A 93 -6.29 -8.85 7.84
C TYR A 93 -4.94 -9.12 7.16
N TYR A 94 -4.15 -10.06 7.70
CA TYR A 94 -2.90 -10.48 7.08
C TYR A 94 -3.13 -11.10 5.70
N ARG A 95 -4.09 -12.02 5.57
CA ARG A 95 -4.45 -12.61 4.27
C ARG A 95 -5.06 -11.60 3.31
N ASP A 96 -5.99 -10.77 3.78
CA ASP A 96 -6.72 -9.83 2.95
C ASP A 96 -5.80 -8.77 2.32
N VAL A 97 -4.84 -8.23 3.08
CA VAL A 97 -3.91 -7.22 2.54
C VAL A 97 -3.01 -7.77 1.43
N ARG A 98 -2.69 -9.07 1.49
CA ARG A 98 -1.89 -9.76 0.47
C ARG A 98 -2.66 -9.90 -0.84
N MET A 99 -3.99 -10.07 -0.77
CA MET A 99 -4.83 -10.10 -1.97
C MET A 99 -4.84 -8.77 -2.71
N GLY A 100 -4.62 -7.65 -2.01
CA GLY A 100 -4.65 -6.31 -2.60
C GLY A 100 -3.65 -6.07 -3.75
N THR A 101 -2.57 -6.86 -3.84
CA THR A 101 -1.59 -6.77 -4.95
C THR A 101 -1.76 -7.86 -6.01
N LEU A 102 -2.76 -8.73 -5.89
CA LEU A 102 -2.98 -9.85 -6.81
C LEU A 102 -4.08 -9.57 -7.84
N HIS A 103 -4.82 -8.47 -7.69
CA HIS A 103 -5.83 -8.10 -8.67
C HIS A 103 -5.16 -7.63 -9.98
N ALA A 104 -5.44 -8.33 -11.08
CA ALA A 104 -4.71 -8.24 -12.35
C ALA A 104 -4.47 -6.81 -12.85
N VAL A 105 -5.51 -5.96 -12.86
CA VAL A 105 -5.40 -4.57 -13.39
C VAL A 105 -4.56 -3.66 -12.51
N THR A 106 -4.24 -4.09 -11.30
CA THR A 106 -3.46 -3.33 -10.33
C THR A 106 -2.19 -4.07 -9.92
N ALA A 107 -1.82 -5.13 -10.64
CA ALA A 107 -0.63 -5.91 -10.33
C ALA A 107 0.60 -4.99 -10.27
N PRO A 108 1.51 -5.14 -9.28
CA PRO A 108 2.60 -4.19 -9.06
C PRO A 108 3.46 -3.92 -10.29
N ASP A 109 3.81 -4.94 -11.06
CA ASP A 109 4.70 -4.78 -12.22
C ASP A 109 3.98 -4.11 -13.40
N LEU A 110 2.68 -4.37 -13.56
CA LEU A 110 1.85 -3.65 -14.53
C LEU A 110 1.82 -2.15 -14.20
N VAL A 111 1.53 -1.80 -12.95
CA VAL A 111 1.46 -0.40 -12.53
C VAL A 111 2.84 0.29 -12.64
N ARG A 112 3.93 -0.41 -12.29
CA ARG A 112 5.30 0.11 -12.49
C ARG A 112 5.59 0.42 -13.95
N GLU A 113 5.16 -0.46 -14.85
CA GLU A 113 5.32 -0.26 -16.28
C GLU A 113 4.52 0.94 -16.78
N GLU A 114 3.26 1.07 -16.38
CA GLU A 114 2.39 2.21 -16.73
C GLU A 114 2.98 3.54 -16.26
N VAL A 115 3.42 3.60 -15.00
CA VAL A 115 4.09 4.76 -14.41
C VAL A 115 5.40 5.05 -15.13
N GLY A 116 6.22 4.03 -15.37
CA GLY A 116 7.50 4.17 -16.06
C GLY A 116 7.33 4.71 -17.47
N LYS A 117 6.42 4.11 -18.25
CA LYS A 117 6.09 4.57 -19.61
C LYS A 117 5.64 6.02 -19.64
N HIS A 118 4.77 6.40 -18.71
CA HIS A 118 4.35 7.79 -18.60
C HIS A 118 5.53 8.74 -18.33
N ILE A 119 6.41 8.40 -17.38
CA ILE A 119 7.60 9.21 -17.05
C ILE A 119 8.56 9.31 -18.25
N PHE A 120 8.72 8.23 -19.03
CA PHE A 120 9.55 8.21 -20.23
C PHE A 120 8.88 8.79 -21.49
N GLY A 121 7.61 9.19 -21.43
CA GLY A 121 6.86 9.66 -22.60
C GLY A 121 6.58 8.56 -23.63
N ILE A 122 6.56 7.29 -23.20
CA ILE A 122 6.28 6.13 -24.06
C ILE A 122 4.76 5.88 -24.07
N PRO A 123 4.12 5.78 -25.25
CA PRO A 123 2.70 5.42 -25.34
C PRO A 123 2.41 4.05 -24.69
N LEU A 124 1.29 3.96 -23.97
CA LEU A 124 0.96 2.75 -23.19
C LEU A 124 0.86 1.49 -24.08
N ASP A 125 0.39 1.62 -25.32
CA ASP A 125 0.17 0.55 -26.29
C ASP A 125 1.46 -0.02 -26.92
N VAL A 126 2.63 0.59 -26.68
CA VAL A 126 3.92 0.06 -27.13
C VAL A 126 4.27 -1.24 -26.39
N GLN A 127 4.56 -2.31 -27.12
CA GLN A 127 4.94 -3.63 -26.57
C GLN A 127 6.47 -3.72 -26.29
N PRO A 128 6.93 -4.55 -25.32
CA PRO A 128 6.15 -5.51 -24.53
C PRO A 128 5.70 -4.96 -23.18
N ARG A 129 4.55 -5.46 -22.68
CA ARG A 129 4.15 -5.31 -21.26
C ARG A 129 4.70 -6.42 -20.36
N TRP A 130 5.02 -7.58 -20.93
CA TRP A 130 5.98 -8.59 -20.44
C TRP A 130 6.20 -9.59 -21.59
N ALA A 131 7.47 -9.80 -21.97
CA ALA A 131 7.89 -10.82 -22.95
C ALA A 131 8.50 -12.01 -22.22
#